data_AF-A0A8B7DYW0-F1
#
_entry.id   AF-A0A8B7DYW0-F1
#
_cell.length_a   1.000
_cell.length_b   1.000
_cell.length_c   1.000
_cell.angle_alpha   90.00
_cell.angle_beta   90.00
_cell.angle_gamma   90.00
#
_symmetry.space_group_name_H-M   'P 1'
#
loop_
_entity.id
_entity.type
_entity.pdbx_description
1 polymer ?
#
loop_
_entity_poly.entity_id
_entity_poly.type
_entity_poly.pdbx_seq_one_letter_code
_entity_poly.pdbx_strand_id
1 'polypeptide(L)'
;VLAYIDYGFSTIFTLEAILKIINYGLILHPGAFFRDAWNCVDMFVVACSITSIVLSANQKSGKPVMVKSQIIKVLRILRVLRPLKVINKVPKLKAVFICMIFSLKNVVMVLIITAQLLLIFSIMGVQLFNGLFWYCTDESKDMNECHGNYITFDKNNYNTPVENERTWQTYPFNFENTVEAFITLFASSTGDGWYIHMQRGIDSRGDGLGPIRNNKVWISIYFLMFVVIFSFFFINVFVGMIILTFQEQAAAESGLELDRNTKNSLIFAMSSKPMERFMPEDVKSWQYTAWALIESYPWEMLITSLIIMNILTMVIE
;
A
#
# COMPACT_ATOMS: atom_id res chain seq x y z
N VAL A 1 1.35 4.07 -34.71
CA VAL A 1 2.34 3.01 -34.41
C VAL A 1 1.94 2.16 -33.20
N LEU A 2 1.80 2.73 -31.99
CA LEU A 2 1.45 1.96 -30.77
C LEU A 2 0.18 1.11 -30.89
N ALA A 3 -0.87 1.64 -31.54
CA ALA A 3 -2.12 0.89 -31.74
C ALA A 3 -1.94 -0.39 -32.60
N TYR A 4 -1.06 -0.35 -33.61
CA TYR A 4 -0.78 -1.52 -34.44
C TYR A 4 0.01 -2.59 -33.70
N ILE A 5 0.95 -2.16 -32.84
CA ILE A 5 1.68 -3.05 -31.93
C ILE A 5 0.71 -3.71 -30.93
N ASP A 6 -0.22 -2.94 -30.37
CA ASP A 6 -1.26 -3.46 -29.46
C ASP A 6 -2.14 -4.52 -30.12
N TYR A 7 -2.55 -4.31 -31.38
CA TYR A 7 -3.28 -5.32 -32.16
C TYR A 7 -2.43 -6.58 -32.37
N GLY A 8 -1.15 -6.44 -32.72
CA GLY A 8 -0.22 -7.55 -32.87
C GLY A 8 -0.09 -8.39 -31.59
N PHE A 9 0.11 -7.74 -30.44
CA PHE A 9 0.14 -8.43 -29.15
C PHE A 9 -1.17 -9.13 -28.81
N SER A 10 -2.31 -8.47 -29.07
CA SER A 10 -3.62 -9.09 -28.86
C SER A 10 -3.80 -10.35 -29.71
N THR A 11 -3.40 -10.32 -30.98
CA THR A 11 -3.46 -11.49 -31.87
C THR A 11 -2.59 -12.63 -31.36
N ILE A 12 -1.35 -12.36 -30.93
CA ILE A 12 -0.46 -13.38 -30.36
C ILE A 12 -1.09 -14.00 -29.11
N PHE A 13 -1.65 -13.19 -28.21
CA PHE A 13 -2.28 -13.69 -27.00
C PHE A 13 -3.57 -14.48 -27.26
N THR A 14 -4.33 -14.11 -28.29
CA THR A 14 -5.50 -14.90 -28.70
C THR A 14 -5.08 -16.27 -29.23
N LEU A 15 -4.01 -16.34 -30.03
CA LEU A 15 -3.48 -17.59 -30.55
C LEU A 15 -2.95 -18.47 -29.41
N GLU A 16 -2.19 -17.90 -28.47
CA GLU A 16 -1.74 -18.62 -27.27
C GLU A 16 -2.92 -19.21 -26.48
N ALA A 17 -4.00 -18.44 -26.28
CA ALA A 17 -5.18 -18.91 -25.55
C ALA A 17 -5.90 -20.04 -26.28
N ILE A 18 -6.05 -19.95 -27.61
CA ILE A 18 -6.67 -21.00 -28.43
C ILE A 18 -5.84 -22.29 -28.34
N LEU A 19 -4.51 -22.20 -28.48
CA LEU A 19 -3.61 -23.35 -28.36
C LEU A 19 -3.70 -24.01 -26.98
N LYS A 20 -3.77 -23.22 -25.90
CA LYS A 20 -3.98 -23.72 -24.53
C LYS A 20 -5.32 -24.44 -24.38
N ILE A 21 -6.41 -23.89 -24.92
CA ILE A 21 -7.74 -24.51 -24.86
C ILE A 21 -7.76 -25.86 -25.59
N ILE A 22 -7.11 -25.95 -26.76
CA ILE A 22 -7.01 -27.21 -27.52
C ILE A 22 -6.19 -28.25 -26.76
N ASN A 23 -5.06 -27.86 -26.16
CA ASN A 23 -4.16 -28.79 -25.47
C ASN A 23 -4.74 -29.32 -24.15
N TYR A 24 -5.31 -28.43 -23.31
CA TYR A 24 -5.80 -28.79 -21.98
C TYR A 24 -7.24 -29.35 -21.99
N GLY A 25 -7.98 -29.13 -23.08
CA GLY A 25 -9.41 -29.41 -23.14
C GLY A 25 -10.24 -28.37 -22.36
N LEU A 26 -11.53 -28.29 -22.71
CA LEU A 26 -12.41 -27.22 -22.26
C LEU A 26 -12.86 -27.38 -20.79
N ILE A 27 -13.55 -28.47 -20.44
CA ILE A 27 -14.25 -28.58 -19.13
C ILE A 27 -14.12 -29.96 -18.46
N LEU A 28 -14.10 -31.08 -19.21
CA LEU A 28 -14.32 -32.40 -18.63
C LEU A 28 -13.08 -33.13 -18.05
N HIS A 29 -11.86 -32.74 -18.42
CA HIS A 29 -10.64 -33.44 -17.99
C HIS A 29 -10.05 -32.86 -16.69
N PRO A 30 -9.33 -33.65 -15.87
CA PRO A 30 -8.74 -33.19 -14.60
C PRO A 30 -7.67 -32.09 -14.78
N GLY A 31 -7.14 -31.92 -16.00
CA GLY A 31 -6.26 -30.82 -16.41
C GLY A 31 -6.95 -29.74 -17.24
N ALA A 32 -8.28 -29.65 -17.23
CA ALA A 32 -9.04 -28.71 -18.05
C ALA A 32 -8.66 -27.24 -17.81
N PHE A 33 -8.70 -26.47 -18.88
CA PHE A 33 -8.25 -25.08 -18.91
C PHE A 33 -8.92 -24.20 -17.83
N PHE A 34 -10.24 -24.32 -17.65
CA PHE A 34 -11.00 -23.50 -16.69
C PHE A 34 -10.84 -23.90 -15.22
N ARG A 35 -10.17 -25.02 -14.92
CA ARG A 35 -9.95 -25.45 -13.52
C ARG A 35 -8.75 -24.75 -12.87
N ASP A 36 -7.81 -24.24 -13.67
CA ASP A 36 -6.70 -23.43 -13.18
C ASP A 36 -7.11 -21.95 -13.13
N ALA A 37 -7.15 -21.37 -11.92
CA ALA A 37 -7.50 -19.97 -11.70
C ALA A 37 -6.63 -19.01 -12.53
N TRP A 38 -5.37 -19.36 -12.79
CA TRP A 38 -4.45 -18.54 -13.57
C TRP A 38 -4.80 -18.55 -15.07
N ASN A 39 -5.27 -19.68 -15.59
CA ASN A 39 -5.75 -19.78 -16.96
C ASN A 39 -7.06 -19.00 -17.16
N CYS A 40 -7.93 -18.95 -16.13
CA CYS A 40 -9.11 -18.10 -16.13
C CYS A 40 -8.77 -16.61 -16.21
N VAL A 41 -7.76 -16.15 -15.46
CA VAL A 41 -7.25 -14.76 -15.56
C VAL A 41 -6.67 -14.49 -16.95
N ASP A 42 -5.89 -15.42 -17.49
CA ASP A 42 -5.32 -15.31 -18.84
C ASP A 42 -6.41 -15.12 -19.91
N MET A 43 -7.50 -15.88 -19.79
CA MET A 43 -8.65 -15.84 -20.69
C MET A 43 -9.45 -14.55 -20.54
N PHE A 44 -9.66 -14.08 -19.31
CA PHE A 44 -10.35 -12.81 -19.03
C PHE A 44 -9.64 -11.63 -19.71
N VAL A 45 -8.30 -11.55 -19.62
CA VAL A 45 -7.51 -10.49 -20.25
C VAL A 45 -7.63 -10.53 -21.79
N VAL A 46 -7.67 -11.73 -22.38
CA VAL A 46 -7.86 -11.91 -23.83
C VAL A 46 -9.27 -11.50 -24.24
N ALA A 47 -10.30 -11.90 -23.49
CA ALA A 47 -11.68 -11.52 -23.74
C ALA A 47 -11.89 -10.00 -23.68
N CYS A 48 -11.38 -9.31 -22.65
CA CYS A 48 -11.43 -7.85 -22.56
C CYS A 48 -10.73 -7.18 -23.75
N SER A 49 -9.62 -7.75 -24.22
CA SER A 49 -8.87 -7.22 -25.36
C SER A 49 -9.66 -7.36 -26.67
N ILE A 50 -10.25 -8.54 -26.95
CA ILE A 50 -11.10 -8.75 -28.14
C ILE A 50 -12.30 -7.81 -28.11
N THR A 51 -13.02 -7.76 -26.99
CA THR A 51 -14.22 -6.91 -26.84
C THR A 51 -13.90 -5.43 -27.07
N SER A 52 -12.77 -4.95 -26.55
CA SER A 52 -12.30 -3.57 -26.80
C SER A 52 -12.04 -3.29 -28.28
N ILE A 53 -11.42 -4.23 -29.01
CA ILE A 53 -11.12 -4.12 -30.44
C ILE A 53 -12.41 -4.10 -31.26
N VAL A 54 -13.32 -5.05 -31.01
CA VAL A 54 -14.60 -5.19 -31.71
C VAL A 54 -15.47 -3.94 -31.52
N LEU A 55 -15.57 -3.42 -30.28
CA LEU A 55 -16.33 -2.20 -30.00
C LEU A 55 -15.72 -0.97 -30.68
N SER A 56 -14.39 -0.87 -30.70
CA SER A 56 -13.71 0.25 -31.36
C SER A 56 -13.83 0.21 -32.89
N ALA A 57 -13.93 -0.98 -33.49
CA ALA A 57 -14.17 -1.14 -34.93
C ALA A 57 -15.60 -0.75 -35.32
N ASN A 58 -16.61 -1.15 -34.52
CA ASN A 58 -18.01 -0.82 -34.78
C ASN A 58 -18.30 0.68 -34.65
N GLN A 59 -17.63 1.39 -33.74
CA GLN A 59 -17.74 2.85 -33.60
C GLN A 59 -17.30 3.62 -34.87
N LYS A 60 -16.34 3.09 -35.63
CA LYS A 60 -15.88 3.69 -36.90
C LYS A 60 -16.81 3.39 -38.08
N SER A 61 -17.61 2.33 -38.00
CA SER A 61 -18.49 1.89 -39.09
C SER A 61 -19.88 2.54 -39.07
N GLY A 62 -20.14 3.51 -38.18
CA GLY A 62 -21.42 4.25 -38.14
C GLY A 62 -22.64 3.44 -37.70
N LYS A 63 -22.49 2.17 -37.30
CA LYS A 63 -23.60 1.37 -36.76
C LYS A 63 -23.89 1.82 -35.32
N PRO A 64 -25.15 2.12 -34.96
CA PRO A 64 -25.52 2.56 -33.62
C PRO A 64 -25.45 1.37 -32.66
N VAL A 65 -24.25 1.10 -32.14
CA VAL A 65 -24.08 0.16 -31.03
C VAL A 65 -24.39 0.93 -29.75
N MET A 66 -25.45 0.51 -29.03
CA MET A 66 -25.90 1.04 -27.74
C MET A 66 -24.93 0.64 -26.60
N VAL A 67 -23.63 0.85 -26.78
CA VAL A 67 -22.63 0.63 -25.74
C VAL A 67 -22.16 1.99 -25.26
N LYS A 68 -22.45 2.28 -23.98
CA LYS A 68 -22.04 3.53 -23.32
C LYS A 68 -20.54 3.75 -23.52
N SER A 69 -20.16 4.95 -23.99
CA SER A 69 -18.76 5.38 -24.17
C SER A 69 -17.87 5.09 -22.95
N GLN A 70 -18.44 5.10 -21.74
CA GLN A 70 -17.77 4.77 -20.49
C GLN A 70 -17.25 3.32 -20.41
N ILE A 71 -17.99 2.33 -20.95
CA ILE A 71 -17.59 0.91 -20.89
C ILE A 71 -16.36 0.66 -21.76
N ILE A 72 -16.28 1.32 -22.92
CA ILE A 72 -15.12 1.24 -23.81
C ILE A 72 -13.87 1.81 -23.11
N LYS A 73 -14.02 2.92 -22.35
CA LYS A 73 -12.92 3.48 -21.55
C LYS A 73 -12.44 2.48 -20.49
N VAL A 74 -13.35 1.83 -19.76
CA VAL A 74 -12.98 0.81 -18.75
C VAL A 74 -12.27 -0.38 -19.38
N LEU A 75 -12.76 -0.92 -20.50
CA LEU A 75 -12.11 -2.04 -21.20
C LEU A 75 -10.69 -1.69 -21.70
N ARG A 76 -10.46 -0.43 -22.06
CA ARG A 76 -9.12 0.08 -22.39
C ARG A 76 -8.22 0.24 -21.17
N ILE A 77 -8.74 0.40 -19.96
CA ILE A 77 -7.93 0.41 -18.73
C ILE A 77 -7.55 -1.01 -18.34
N LEU A 78 -8.48 -1.97 -18.46
CA LEU A 78 -8.25 -3.38 -18.09
C LEU A 78 -7.08 -4.06 -18.82
N ARG A 79 -6.62 -3.54 -19.97
CA ARG A 79 -5.39 -4.05 -20.62
C ARG A 79 -4.13 -3.87 -19.76
N VAL A 80 -4.16 -2.99 -18.76
CA VAL A 80 -3.09 -2.83 -17.75
C VAL A 80 -2.84 -4.12 -16.96
N LEU A 81 -3.80 -5.06 -16.96
CA LEU A 81 -3.70 -6.36 -16.29
C LEU A 81 -2.85 -7.37 -17.06
N ARG A 82 -2.44 -7.12 -18.32
CA ARG A 82 -1.63 -8.05 -19.13
C ARG A 82 -0.31 -8.51 -18.47
N PRO A 83 0.42 -7.67 -17.71
CA PRO A 83 1.60 -8.11 -16.97
C PRO A 83 1.31 -9.18 -15.91
N LEU A 84 0.07 -9.32 -15.42
CA LEU A 84 -0.29 -10.38 -14.45
C LEU A 84 -0.05 -11.80 -15.01
N LYS A 85 -0.08 -11.97 -16.33
CA LYS A 85 0.25 -13.24 -17.00
C LYS A 85 1.67 -13.73 -16.69
N VAL A 86 2.59 -12.81 -16.36
CA VAL A 86 3.98 -13.14 -15.98
C VAL A 86 4.02 -13.95 -14.69
N ILE A 87 3.06 -13.76 -13.78
CA ILE A 87 2.97 -14.51 -12.52
C ILE A 87 2.83 -16.01 -12.80
N ASN A 88 2.04 -16.41 -13.80
CA ASN A 88 1.90 -17.83 -14.16
C ASN A 88 3.13 -18.39 -14.91
N LYS A 89 3.91 -17.52 -15.59
CA LYS A 89 5.13 -17.94 -16.31
C LYS A 89 6.35 -18.12 -15.40
N VAL A 90 6.42 -17.37 -14.30
CA VAL A 90 7.55 -17.40 -13.38
C VAL A 90 7.15 -18.17 -12.11
N PRO A 91 7.56 -19.44 -11.94
CA PRO A 91 7.12 -20.27 -10.81
C PRO A 91 7.52 -19.67 -9.45
N LYS A 92 8.67 -18.96 -9.40
CA LYS A 92 9.11 -18.23 -8.21
C LYS A 92 8.14 -17.11 -7.83
N LEU A 93 7.64 -16.34 -8.81
CA LEU A 93 6.67 -15.26 -8.57
C LEU A 93 5.30 -15.81 -8.17
N LYS A 94 4.87 -16.91 -8.82
CA LYS A 94 3.65 -17.64 -8.46
C LYS A 94 3.66 -18.10 -7.00
N ALA A 95 4.77 -18.68 -6.55
CA ALA A 95 4.93 -19.14 -5.18
C ALA A 95 4.78 -17.99 -4.18
N VAL A 96 5.47 -16.86 -4.41
CA VAL A 96 5.40 -15.67 -3.54
C VAL A 96 3.97 -15.13 -3.45
N PHE A 97 3.26 -15.04 -4.58
CA PHE A 97 1.89 -14.52 -4.60
C PHE A 97 0.90 -15.45 -3.87
N ILE A 98 1.03 -16.77 -4.03
CA ILE A 98 0.19 -17.74 -3.30
C ILE A 98 0.46 -17.66 -1.80
N CYS A 99 1.73 -17.55 -1.38
CA CYS A 99 2.07 -17.35 0.03
C CYS A 99 1.46 -16.06 0.59
N MET A 100 1.47 -14.96 -0.18
CA MET A 100 0.85 -13.69 0.21
C MET A 100 -0.66 -13.83 0.43
N ILE A 101 -1.37 -14.53 -0.46
CA ILE A 101 -2.82 -14.78 -0.29
C ILE A 101 -3.09 -15.63 0.94
N PHE A 102 -2.25 -16.64 1.19
CA PHE A 102 -2.38 -17.49 2.38
C PHE A 102 -2.21 -16.68 3.67
N SER A 103 -1.19 -15.81 3.73
CA SER A 103 -0.99 -14.93 4.89
C SER A 103 -2.11 -13.90 5.07
N LEU A 104 -2.76 -13.48 3.98
CA LEU A 104 -3.85 -12.49 4.03
C LEU A 104 -5.07 -13.01 4.79
N LYS A 105 -5.32 -14.32 4.82
CA LYS A 105 -6.46 -14.91 5.56
C LYS A 105 -6.44 -14.53 7.04
N ASN A 106 -5.26 -14.53 7.68
CA ASN A 106 -5.10 -14.17 9.09
C ASN A 106 -5.25 -12.66 9.30
N VAL A 107 -4.85 -11.87 8.30
CA VAL A 107 -4.98 -10.40 8.31
C VAL A 107 -6.43 -9.95 8.17
N VAL A 108 -7.25 -10.65 7.41
CA VAL A 108 -8.65 -10.25 7.15
C VAL A 108 -9.46 -10.15 8.44
N MET A 109 -9.29 -11.08 9.40
CA MET A 109 -10.03 -11.04 10.67
C MET A 109 -9.71 -9.79 11.48
N VAL A 110 -8.42 -9.45 11.54
CA VAL A 110 -7.94 -8.22 12.16
C VAL A 110 -8.51 -6.98 11.47
N LEU A 111 -8.47 -6.93 10.13
CA LEU A 111 -8.99 -5.80 9.36
C LEU A 111 -10.49 -5.59 9.60
N ILE A 112 -11.26 -6.67 9.76
CA ILE A 112 -12.70 -6.58 10.08
C ILE A 112 -12.91 -5.90 11.44
N ILE A 113 -12.18 -6.31 12.48
CA ILE A 113 -12.29 -5.71 13.82
C ILE A 113 -11.90 -4.23 13.77
N THR A 114 -10.80 -3.89 13.09
CA THR A 114 -10.36 -2.50 12.89
C THR A 114 -11.42 -1.67 12.16
N ALA A 115 -12.03 -2.22 11.10
CA ALA A 115 -13.07 -1.54 10.34
C ALA A 115 -14.34 -1.31 11.18
N GLN A 116 -14.72 -2.26 12.03
CA GLN A 116 -15.85 -2.09 12.96
C GLN A 116 -15.61 -0.97 13.96
N LEU A 117 -14.40 -0.89 14.54
CA LEU A 117 -14.04 0.21 15.44
C LEU A 117 -14.10 1.56 14.73
N LEU A 118 -13.52 1.67 13.53
CA LEU A 118 -13.60 2.87 12.70
C LEU A 118 -15.06 3.25 12.40
N LEU A 119 -15.91 2.27 12.11
CA LEU A 119 -17.32 2.52 11.81
C LEU A 119 -18.08 3.11 13.01
N ILE A 120 -17.82 2.63 14.23
CA ILE A 120 -18.43 3.17 15.45
C ILE A 120 -18.07 4.65 15.61
N PHE A 121 -16.78 4.99 15.49
CA PHE A 121 -16.33 6.38 15.56
C PHE A 121 -16.86 7.23 14.40
N SER A 122 -17.02 6.64 13.21
CA SER A 122 -17.57 7.32 12.03
C SER A 122 -19.02 7.72 12.25
N ILE A 123 -19.86 6.82 12.77
CA ILE A 123 -21.28 7.13 13.07
C ILE A 123 -21.37 8.21 14.14
N MET A 124 -20.55 8.12 15.20
CA MET A 124 -20.46 9.16 16.22
C MET A 124 -19.99 10.50 15.64
N GLY A 125 -19.01 10.49 14.76
CA GLY A 125 -18.48 11.69 14.10
C GLY A 125 -19.52 12.38 13.21
N VAL A 126 -20.30 11.62 12.44
CA VAL A 126 -21.41 12.17 11.65
C VAL A 126 -22.44 12.83 12.56
N GLN A 127 -22.84 12.19 13.66
CA GLN A 127 -23.81 12.78 14.59
C GLN A 127 -23.32 14.08 15.23
N LEU A 128 -22.01 14.22 15.46
CA LEU A 128 -21.42 15.40 16.08
C LEU A 128 -21.10 16.52 15.08
N PHE A 129 -20.74 16.17 13.85
CA PHE A 129 -20.09 17.10 12.91
C PHE A 129 -20.78 17.23 11.54
N ASN A 130 -21.97 16.66 11.37
CA ASN A 130 -22.73 16.85 10.13
C ASN A 130 -23.01 18.34 9.88
N GLY A 131 -22.79 18.79 8.64
CA GLY A 131 -22.98 20.20 8.23
C GLY A 131 -21.91 21.18 8.74
N LEU A 132 -20.92 20.73 9.52
CA LEU A 132 -19.91 21.63 10.11
C LEU A 132 -18.67 21.89 9.25
N PHE A 133 -18.42 21.04 8.25
CA PHE A 133 -17.20 21.05 7.42
C PHE A 133 -17.37 21.82 6.10
N TRP A 134 -18.35 22.72 6.05
CA TRP A 134 -18.57 23.59 4.92
C TRP A 134 -17.81 24.91 5.08
N TYR A 135 -17.34 25.46 3.97
CA TYR A 135 -16.67 26.75 3.93
C TYR A 135 -16.93 27.45 2.60
N CYS A 136 -16.84 28.78 2.63
CA CYS A 136 -16.81 29.59 1.42
C CYS A 136 -15.35 29.75 0.97
N THR A 137 -15.10 29.83 -0.34
CA THR A 137 -13.77 30.17 -0.87
C THR A 137 -13.23 31.52 -0.37
N ASP A 138 -14.13 32.42 0.02
CA ASP A 138 -13.84 33.64 0.77
C ASP A 138 -14.15 33.42 2.26
N GLU A 139 -13.11 33.37 3.10
CA GLU A 139 -13.22 33.12 4.55
C GLU A 139 -14.09 34.15 5.29
N SER A 140 -14.33 35.31 4.69
CA SER A 140 -15.10 36.40 5.32
C SER A 140 -16.62 36.20 5.23
N LYS A 141 -17.10 35.21 4.48
CA LYS A 141 -18.52 35.07 4.09
C LYS A 141 -19.14 33.75 4.55
N ASP A 142 -20.38 33.88 5.03
CA ASP A 142 -21.27 32.75 5.36
C ASP A 142 -22.05 32.29 4.12
N MET A 143 -22.80 31.18 4.22
CA MET A 143 -23.47 30.51 3.08
C MET A 143 -24.34 31.46 2.24
N ASN A 144 -25.18 32.29 2.88
CA ASN A 144 -26.10 33.20 2.18
C ASN A 144 -25.39 34.32 1.40
N GLU A 145 -24.15 34.63 1.78
CA GLU A 145 -23.35 35.70 1.18
C GLU A 145 -22.25 35.16 0.26
N CYS A 146 -22.12 33.83 0.14
CA CYS A 146 -21.10 33.15 -0.65
C CYS A 146 -21.50 33.08 -2.14
N HIS A 147 -21.75 34.24 -2.74
CA HIS A 147 -22.10 34.41 -4.15
C HIS A 147 -21.30 35.56 -4.78
N GLY A 148 -21.12 35.51 -6.10
CA GLY A 148 -20.36 36.49 -6.86
C GLY A 148 -18.85 36.21 -6.84
N ASN A 149 -18.05 37.24 -7.09
CA ASN A 149 -16.60 37.10 -7.20
C ASN A 149 -15.88 37.71 -6.00
N TYR A 150 -14.67 37.21 -5.73
CA TYR A 150 -13.77 37.74 -4.72
C TYR A 150 -12.34 37.82 -5.26
N ILE A 151 -11.53 38.67 -4.63
CA ILE A 151 -10.17 38.93 -5.06
C ILE A 151 -9.22 38.16 -4.15
N THR A 152 -8.31 37.41 -4.76
CA THR A 152 -7.19 36.77 -4.08
C THR A 152 -5.87 37.42 -4.47
N PHE A 153 -4.93 37.46 -3.53
CA PHE A 153 -3.58 37.96 -3.77
C PHE A 153 -2.61 36.79 -3.66
N ASP A 154 -1.75 36.61 -4.66
CA ASP A 154 -0.69 35.60 -4.59
C ASP A 154 0.36 36.04 -3.56
N LYS A 155 0.85 35.10 -2.75
CA LYS A 155 1.85 35.35 -1.69
C LYS A 155 3.14 35.96 -2.24
N ASN A 156 3.45 35.71 -3.52
CA ASN A 156 4.66 36.20 -4.18
C ASN A 156 4.47 37.55 -4.88
N ASN A 157 3.23 37.97 -5.17
CA ASN A 157 2.96 39.23 -5.86
C ASN A 157 1.61 39.84 -5.47
N TYR A 158 1.65 40.75 -4.49
CA TYR A 158 0.48 41.47 -4.02
C TYR A 158 -0.07 42.51 -5.01
N ASN A 159 0.66 42.80 -6.10
CA ASN A 159 0.28 43.84 -7.05
C ASN A 159 -0.65 43.34 -8.17
N THR A 160 -0.82 42.02 -8.29
CA THR A 160 -1.68 41.39 -9.32
C THR A 160 -2.85 40.66 -8.66
N PRO A 161 -4.01 41.31 -8.48
CA PRO A 161 -5.19 40.66 -7.95
C PRO A 161 -5.73 39.63 -8.95
N VAL A 162 -6.03 38.42 -8.47
CA VAL A 162 -6.69 37.37 -9.25
C VAL A 162 -8.14 37.28 -8.78
N GLU A 163 -9.07 37.51 -9.70
CA GLU A 163 -10.51 37.38 -9.46
C GLU A 163 -10.92 35.90 -9.56
N ASN A 164 -11.55 35.40 -8.50
CA ASN A 164 -12.07 34.05 -8.42
C ASN A 164 -13.56 34.09 -8.06
N GLU A 165 -14.30 33.04 -8.44
CA GLU A 165 -15.70 32.89 -8.08
C GLU A 165 -15.85 32.39 -6.63
N ARG A 166 -16.85 32.92 -5.90
CA ARG A 166 -17.22 32.43 -4.58
C ARG A 166 -18.06 31.17 -4.72
N THR A 167 -17.61 30.09 -4.10
CA THR A 167 -18.34 28.82 -4.09
C THR A 167 -18.41 28.25 -2.69
N TRP A 168 -19.60 27.87 -2.26
CA TRP A 168 -19.82 27.13 -1.02
C TRP A 168 -19.49 25.65 -1.24
N GLN A 169 -18.46 25.15 -0.56
CA GLN A 169 -17.94 23.81 -0.77
C GLN A 169 -17.58 23.13 0.55
N THR A 170 -17.52 21.81 0.53
CA THR A 170 -17.08 21.01 1.67
C THR A 170 -15.60 20.78 1.65
N TYR A 171 -14.98 20.70 2.83
CA TYR A 171 -13.60 20.25 2.92
C TYR A 171 -13.45 18.80 2.43
N PRO A 172 -12.33 18.45 1.76
CA PRO A 172 -11.99 17.06 1.54
C PRO A 172 -11.75 16.40 2.90
N PHE A 173 -12.26 15.17 3.07
CA PHE A 173 -12.33 14.47 4.36
C PHE A 173 -13.22 15.21 5.38
N ASN A 174 -14.51 14.92 5.32
CA ASN A 174 -15.56 15.53 6.15
C ASN A 174 -16.45 14.46 6.81
N PHE A 175 -17.47 14.93 7.54
CA PHE A 175 -18.39 14.10 8.33
C PHE A 175 -19.84 14.20 7.87
N GLU A 176 -20.09 14.47 6.59
CA GLU A 176 -21.47 14.56 6.06
C GLU A 176 -22.18 13.22 6.03
N ASN A 177 -21.45 12.18 5.64
CA ASN A 177 -21.95 10.81 5.51
C ASN A 177 -21.00 9.84 6.21
N THR A 178 -21.52 8.69 6.63
CA THR A 178 -20.73 7.67 7.34
C THR A 178 -19.53 7.18 6.53
N VAL A 179 -19.64 7.13 5.20
CA VAL A 179 -18.53 6.73 4.32
C VAL A 179 -17.41 7.78 4.30
N GLU A 180 -17.77 9.05 4.21
CA GLU A 180 -16.79 10.15 4.18
C GLU A 180 -16.12 10.31 5.55
N ALA A 181 -16.90 10.14 6.64
CA ALA A 181 -16.39 10.08 8.00
C ALA A 181 -15.43 8.89 8.18
N PHE A 182 -15.76 7.72 7.63
CA PHE A 182 -14.89 6.54 7.66
C PHE A 182 -13.56 6.82 6.95
N ILE A 183 -13.59 7.44 5.77
CA ILE A 183 -12.38 7.79 5.02
C ILE A 183 -11.55 8.83 5.79
N THR A 184 -12.20 9.82 6.40
CA THR A 184 -11.55 10.84 7.23
C THR A 184 -10.85 10.24 8.46
N LEU A 185 -11.54 9.36 9.17
CA LEU A 185 -10.97 8.66 10.33
C LEU A 185 -9.93 7.64 9.92
N PHE A 186 -10.10 6.95 8.79
CA PHE A 186 -9.09 6.06 8.24
C PHE A 186 -7.80 6.83 7.91
N ALA A 187 -7.89 7.97 7.23
CA ALA A 187 -6.73 8.84 7.00
C ALA A 187 -6.11 9.30 8.34
N SER A 188 -6.93 9.79 9.27
CA SER A 188 -6.47 10.21 10.60
C SER A 188 -5.77 9.11 11.38
N SER A 189 -6.20 7.86 11.18
CA SER A 189 -5.66 6.67 11.86
C SER A 189 -4.24 6.31 11.42
N THR A 190 -3.83 6.75 10.23
CA THR A 190 -2.46 6.57 9.72
C THR A 190 -1.45 7.53 10.37
N GLY A 191 -1.94 8.50 11.14
CA GLY A 191 -1.13 9.57 11.73
C GLY A 191 -0.88 10.75 10.78
N ASP A 192 -1.33 10.67 9.53
CA ASP A 192 -1.23 11.77 8.56
C ASP A 192 -2.48 12.67 8.61
N GLY A 193 -2.26 13.99 8.54
CA GLY A 193 -3.33 14.98 8.38
C GLY A 193 -4.39 15.10 9.50
N TRP A 194 -4.36 14.25 10.54
CA TRP A 194 -5.40 14.20 11.58
C TRP A 194 -5.62 15.54 12.29
N TYR A 195 -4.55 16.31 12.50
CA TYR A 195 -4.61 17.65 13.12
C TYR A 195 -5.35 18.66 12.23
N ILE A 196 -5.35 18.49 10.91
CA ILE A 196 -6.07 19.36 9.97
C ILE A 196 -7.57 19.11 10.08
N HIS A 197 -7.99 17.84 10.14
CA HIS A 197 -9.39 17.47 10.35
C HIS A 197 -9.89 17.95 11.72
N MET A 198 -9.04 17.83 12.75
CA MET A 198 -9.30 18.38 14.07
C MET A 198 -9.44 19.90 14.04
N GLN A 199 -8.52 20.62 13.40
CA GLN A 199 -8.55 22.08 13.32
C GLN A 199 -9.79 22.59 12.58
N ARG A 200 -10.16 21.97 11.46
CA ARG A 200 -11.42 22.26 10.75
C ARG A 200 -12.65 22.02 11.63
N GLY A 201 -12.61 20.96 12.44
CA GLY A 201 -13.63 20.72 13.46
C GLY A 201 -13.70 21.84 14.50
N ILE A 202 -12.55 22.24 15.07
CA ILE A 202 -12.45 23.33 16.04
C ILE A 202 -12.94 24.65 15.46
N ASP A 203 -12.60 24.95 14.21
CA ASP A 203 -12.98 26.21 13.58
C ASP A 203 -14.46 26.23 13.15
N SER A 204 -15.17 25.10 13.22
CA SER A 204 -16.57 25.02 12.81
C SER A 204 -17.52 25.83 13.70
N ARG A 205 -18.58 26.40 13.10
CA ARG A 205 -19.56 27.22 13.81
C ARG A 205 -20.94 26.58 13.90
N GLY A 206 -21.50 26.17 12.78
CA GLY A 206 -22.83 25.58 12.68
C GLY A 206 -23.22 25.37 11.23
N ASP A 207 -24.40 24.84 11.01
CA ASP A 207 -24.93 24.64 9.66
C ASP A 207 -25.14 26.00 8.95
N GLY A 208 -24.70 26.08 7.69
CA GLY A 208 -24.76 27.31 6.86
C GLY A 208 -23.82 28.46 7.29
N LEU A 209 -22.92 28.25 8.26
CA LEU A 209 -21.99 29.26 8.74
C LEU A 209 -20.55 28.87 8.42
N GLY A 210 -19.75 29.85 7.97
CA GLY A 210 -18.33 29.67 7.69
C GLY A 210 -17.51 29.40 8.96
N PRO A 211 -16.29 28.86 8.81
CA PRO A 211 -15.41 28.58 9.94
C PRO A 211 -14.88 29.87 10.57
N ILE A 212 -14.77 29.88 11.90
CA ILE A 212 -14.11 30.94 12.68
C ILE A 212 -13.02 30.30 13.52
N ARG A 213 -11.82 30.87 13.45
CA ARG A 213 -10.65 30.34 14.14
C ARG A 213 -10.88 30.16 15.65
N ASN A 214 -10.57 28.98 16.17
CA ASN A 214 -10.64 28.61 17.59
C ASN A 214 -12.04 28.71 18.22
N ASN A 215 -13.11 28.49 17.45
CA ASN A 215 -14.47 28.60 17.97
C ASN A 215 -14.83 27.47 18.98
N LYS A 216 -14.65 26.21 18.58
CA LYS A 216 -15.10 25.02 19.31
C LYS A 216 -13.95 24.11 19.75
N VAL A 217 -13.11 24.62 20.64
CA VAL A 217 -11.88 23.93 21.07
C VAL A 217 -12.16 22.53 21.67
N TRP A 218 -13.33 22.28 22.27
CA TRP A 218 -13.68 20.97 22.83
C TRP A 218 -13.74 19.83 21.81
N ILE A 219 -13.89 20.13 20.52
CA ILE A 219 -13.87 19.14 19.43
C ILE A 219 -12.49 18.44 19.35
N SER A 220 -11.42 19.10 19.82
CA SER A 220 -10.10 18.48 19.96
C SER A 220 -10.12 17.18 20.77
N ILE A 221 -10.98 17.09 21.79
CA ILE A 221 -11.07 15.92 22.66
C ILE A 221 -11.51 14.69 21.86
N TYR A 222 -12.47 14.83 20.93
CA TYR A 222 -12.91 13.73 20.08
C TYR A 222 -11.74 13.17 19.25
N PHE A 223 -11.00 14.04 18.56
CA PHE A 223 -9.90 13.61 17.69
C PHE A 223 -8.71 13.07 18.48
N LEU A 224 -8.35 13.70 19.59
CA LEU A 224 -7.27 13.22 20.46
C LEU A 224 -7.60 11.85 21.05
N MET A 225 -8.82 11.67 21.56
CA MET A 225 -9.27 10.37 22.08
C MET A 225 -9.27 9.31 20.99
N PHE A 226 -9.77 9.64 19.79
CA PHE A 226 -9.71 8.74 18.65
C PHE A 226 -8.28 8.33 18.30
N VAL A 227 -7.37 9.28 18.13
CA VAL A 227 -5.97 9.01 17.75
C VAL A 227 -5.26 8.17 18.81
N VAL A 228 -5.45 8.46 20.10
CA VAL A 228 -4.84 7.70 21.20
C VAL A 228 -5.39 6.27 21.24
N ILE A 229 -6.72 6.11 21.22
CA ILE A 229 -7.36 4.79 21.24
C ILE A 229 -6.93 3.97 20.03
N PHE A 230 -6.95 4.56 18.84
CA PHE A 230 -6.66 3.85 17.61
C PHE A 230 -5.18 3.50 17.48
N SER A 231 -4.27 4.42 17.86
CA SER A 231 -2.82 4.13 17.83
C SER A 231 -2.47 2.98 18.78
N PHE A 232 -3.06 2.97 19.98
CA PHE A 232 -2.87 1.88 20.93
C PHE A 232 -3.45 0.56 20.42
N PHE A 233 -4.67 0.60 19.87
CA PHE A 233 -5.32 -0.56 19.28
C PHE A 233 -4.50 -1.15 18.12
N PHE A 234 -4.00 -0.30 17.22
CA PHE A 234 -3.22 -0.73 16.06
C PHE A 234 -1.94 -1.47 16.45
N ILE A 235 -1.19 -0.93 17.43
CA ILE A 235 0.02 -1.59 17.95
C ILE A 235 -0.32 -2.95 18.56
N ASN A 236 -1.35 -3.01 19.39
CA ASN A 236 -1.75 -4.25 20.06
C ASN A 236 -2.22 -5.33 19.09
N VAL A 237 -2.95 -4.92 18.06
CA VAL A 237 -3.39 -5.80 16.97
C VAL A 237 -2.20 -6.34 16.17
N PHE A 238 -1.23 -5.48 15.85
CA PHE A 238 -0.03 -5.88 15.12
C PHE A 238 0.79 -6.91 15.93
N VAL A 239 0.99 -6.65 17.22
CA VAL A 239 1.66 -7.60 18.13
C VAL A 239 0.87 -8.91 18.22
N GLY A 240 -0.45 -8.85 18.36
CA GLY A 240 -1.32 -10.02 18.40
C GLY A 240 -1.23 -10.88 17.14
N MET A 241 -1.20 -10.26 15.96
CA MET A 241 -0.99 -10.96 14.69
C MET A 241 0.36 -11.66 14.65
N ILE A 242 1.44 -10.98 15.03
CA ILE A 242 2.78 -11.56 15.03
C ILE A 242 2.81 -12.80 15.93
N ILE A 243 2.28 -12.70 17.15
CA ILE A 243 2.21 -13.83 18.08
C ILE A 243 1.42 -14.99 17.48
N LEU A 244 0.25 -14.72 16.88
CA LEU A 244 -0.56 -15.75 16.23
C LEU A 244 0.21 -16.46 15.11
N THR A 245 0.89 -15.70 14.25
CA THR A 245 1.70 -16.27 13.16
C THR A 245 2.86 -17.12 13.68
N PHE A 246 3.52 -16.69 14.76
CA PHE A 246 4.57 -17.47 15.40
C PHE A 246 4.04 -18.76 16.04
N GLN A 247 2.87 -18.70 16.67
CA GLN A 247 2.22 -19.87 17.26
C GLN A 247 1.78 -20.88 16.19
N GLU A 248 1.18 -20.42 15.09
CA GLU A 248 0.81 -21.29 13.96
C GLU A 248 2.05 -21.95 13.34
N GLN A 249 3.15 -21.21 13.19
CA GLN A 249 4.39 -21.77 12.64
C GLN A 249 5.07 -22.75 13.63
N ALA A 250 5.08 -22.45 14.92
CA ALA A 250 5.57 -23.36 15.95
C ALA A 250 4.75 -24.67 15.97
N ALA A 251 3.42 -24.58 15.85
CA ALA A 251 2.54 -25.73 15.76
C ALA A 251 2.78 -26.54 14.47
N ALA A 252 2.94 -25.89 13.31
CA ALA A 252 3.21 -26.57 12.05
C ALA A 252 4.58 -27.30 12.06
N GLU A 253 5.60 -26.73 12.69
CA GLU A 253 6.90 -27.38 12.84
C GLU A 253 6.88 -28.51 13.88
N SER A 254 6.03 -28.43 14.91
CA SER A 254 5.89 -29.49 15.92
C SER A 254 5.32 -30.81 15.41
N GLY A 255 4.77 -30.85 14.18
CA GLY A 255 4.32 -32.08 13.52
C GLY A 255 5.45 -32.94 12.92
N LEU A 256 6.70 -32.45 12.92
CA LEU A 256 7.87 -33.22 12.54
C LEU A 256 8.52 -33.75 13.83
N GLU A 257 8.68 -35.08 13.97
CA GLU A 257 9.15 -35.80 15.18
C GLU A 257 10.55 -35.39 15.70
N LEU A 258 11.21 -34.41 15.08
CA LEU A 258 12.55 -33.95 15.45
C LEU A 258 12.50 -32.50 15.94
N ASP A 259 12.88 -32.29 17.21
CA ASP A 259 13.00 -30.95 17.81
C ASP A 259 13.83 -30.00 16.93
N ARG A 260 13.45 -28.72 16.87
CA ARG A 260 14.08 -27.71 16.01
C ARG A 260 15.58 -27.59 16.30
N ASN A 261 15.97 -27.77 17.57
CA ASN A 261 17.38 -27.78 17.98
C ASN A 261 18.15 -28.96 17.38
N THR A 262 17.56 -30.16 17.40
CA THR A 262 18.14 -31.37 16.82
C THR A 262 18.24 -31.27 15.30
N LYS A 263 17.24 -30.69 14.64
CA LYS A 263 17.29 -30.41 13.20
C LYS A 263 18.42 -29.43 12.87
N ASN A 264 18.54 -28.35 13.62
CA ASN A 264 19.57 -27.34 13.39
C ASN A 264 20.98 -27.88 13.64
N SER A 265 21.18 -28.71 14.68
CA SER A 265 22.48 -29.34 14.95
C SER A 265 22.86 -30.32 13.84
N LEU A 266 21.89 -31.07 13.31
CA LEU A 266 22.10 -32.01 12.21
C LEU A 266 22.43 -31.28 10.90
N ILE A 267 21.72 -30.19 10.57
CA ILE A 267 22.04 -29.33 9.42
C ILE A 267 23.43 -28.72 9.58
N PHE A 268 23.77 -28.21 10.77
CA PHE A 268 25.09 -27.65 11.04
C PHE A 268 26.19 -28.71 10.85
N ALA A 269 26.00 -29.91 11.40
CA ALA A 269 26.94 -31.01 11.25
C ALA A 269 27.12 -31.44 9.78
N MET A 270 26.06 -31.40 8.97
CA MET A 270 26.11 -31.78 7.56
C MET A 270 26.64 -30.67 6.63
N SER A 271 26.46 -29.41 6.98
CA SER A 271 26.76 -28.26 6.11
C SER A 271 28.02 -27.49 6.50
N SER A 272 28.49 -27.64 7.73
CA SER A 272 29.70 -26.95 8.20
C SER A 272 30.93 -27.45 7.45
N LYS A 273 31.70 -26.49 6.94
CA LYS A 273 33.05 -26.71 6.40
C LYS A 273 34.06 -26.16 7.40
N PRO A 274 35.25 -26.77 7.51
CA PRO A 274 36.29 -26.24 8.38
C PRO A 274 36.65 -24.81 7.96
N MET A 275 36.83 -23.91 8.92
CA MET A 275 37.37 -22.59 8.63
C MET A 275 38.84 -22.73 8.22
N GLU A 276 39.19 -22.24 7.04
CA GLU A 276 40.57 -22.16 6.58
C GLU A 276 41.26 -20.98 7.28
N ARG A 277 42.10 -21.29 8.28
CA ARG A 277 43.02 -20.31 8.86
C ARG A 277 44.36 -20.40 8.14
N PHE A 278 44.70 -19.35 7.40
CA PHE A 278 45.98 -19.25 6.70
C PHE A 278 47.06 -18.79 7.69
N MET A 279 47.78 -19.75 8.27
CA MET A 279 48.97 -19.49 9.09
C MET A 279 50.23 -19.64 8.22
N PRO A 280 51.17 -18.68 8.23
CA PRO A 280 52.46 -18.83 7.56
C PRO A 280 53.23 -20.03 8.12
N GLU A 281 53.84 -20.86 7.25
CA GLU A 281 54.55 -22.09 7.64
C GLU A 281 55.87 -21.79 8.39
N ASP A 282 56.58 -20.73 8.00
CA ASP A 282 57.89 -20.37 8.55
C ASP A 282 57.79 -19.43 9.76
N VAL A 283 57.92 -20.00 10.96
CA VAL A 283 57.86 -19.26 12.25
C VAL A 283 58.95 -18.18 12.39
N LYS A 284 60.09 -18.36 11.71
CA LYS A 284 61.23 -17.41 11.74
C LYS A 284 61.15 -16.32 10.67
N SER A 285 60.16 -16.38 9.77
CA SER A 285 59.96 -15.39 8.73
C SER A 285 59.31 -14.14 9.31
N TRP A 286 59.66 -12.98 8.75
CA TRP A 286 58.98 -11.71 9.02
C TRP A 286 57.46 -11.79 8.79
N GLN A 287 57.03 -12.62 7.85
CA GLN A 287 55.61 -12.86 7.57
C GLN A 287 54.85 -13.42 8.78
N TYR A 288 55.47 -14.31 9.55
CA TYR A 288 54.88 -14.85 10.78
C TYR A 288 54.79 -13.80 11.87
N THR A 289 55.82 -12.95 12.02
CA THR A 289 55.83 -11.87 13.02
C THR A 289 54.75 -10.81 12.73
N ALA A 290 54.55 -10.47 11.46
CA ALA A 290 53.49 -9.56 11.02
C ALA A 290 52.09 -10.18 11.21
N TRP A 291 51.92 -11.46 10.85
CA TRP A 291 50.67 -12.19 11.07
C TRP A 291 50.31 -12.25 12.57
N ALA A 292 51.29 -12.59 13.42
CA ALA A 292 51.09 -12.66 14.87
C ALA A 292 50.76 -11.30 15.51
N LEU A 293 51.25 -10.19 14.95
CA LEU A 293 50.88 -8.86 15.39
C LEU A 293 49.45 -8.50 14.96
N ILE A 294 49.09 -8.75 13.70
CA ILE A 294 47.78 -8.37 13.14
C ILE A 294 46.65 -9.18 13.78
N GLU A 295 46.86 -10.48 13.99
CA GLU A 295 45.88 -11.38 14.62
C GLU A 295 45.84 -11.20 16.15
N SER A 296 46.69 -10.34 16.73
CA SER A 296 46.70 -10.11 18.17
C SER A 296 45.53 -9.22 18.61
N TYR A 297 44.91 -9.59 19.74
CA TYR A 297 43.84 -8.82 20.36
C TYR A 297 44.19 -7.32 20.61
N PRO A 298 45.41 -6.95 21.06
CA PRO A 298 45.78 -5.54 21.21
C PRO A 298 45.75 -4.75 19.90
N TRP A 299 46.09 -5.37 18.77
CA TRP A 299 46.05 -4.73 17.46
C TRP A 299 44.62 -4.45 16.99
N GLU A 300 43.71 -5.40 17.18
CA GLU A 300 42.27 -5.18 16.90
C GLU A 300 41.68 -4.04 17.74
N MET A 301 42.06 -3.97 19.03
CA MET A 301 41.62 -2.89 19.92
C MET A 301 42.17 -1.52 19.49
N LEU A 302 43.42 -1.46 19.01
CA LEU A 302 44.02 -0.25 18.46
C LEU A 302 43.23 0.23 17.23
N ILE A 303 42.98 -0.63 16.24
CA ILE A 303 42.22 -0.25 15.05
C ILE A 303 40.81 0.19 15.41
N THR A 304 40.14 -0.53 16.30
CA THR A 304 38.78 -0.18 16.75
C THR A 304 38.77 1.19 17.45
N SER A 305 39.75 1.48 18.30
CA SER A 305 39.88 2.79 18.95
C SER A 305 40.15 3.93 17.95
N LEU A 306 40.95 3.69 16.91
CA LEU A 306 41.19 4.68 15.86
C LEU A 306 39.93 4.95 15.03
N ILE A 307 39.12 3.93 14.75
CA ILE A 307 37.81 4.10 14.09
C ILE A 307 36.89 4.95 14.97
N ILE A 308 36.81 4.67 16.27
CA ILE A 308 36.02 5.47 17.22
C ILE A 308 36.53 6.91 17.26
N MET A 309 37.84 7.12 17.31
CA MET A 309 38.44 8.45 17.33
C MET A 309 38.14 9.22 16.03
N ASN A 310 38.17 8.56 14.88
CA ASN A 310 37.81 9.17 13.60
C ASN A 310 36.32 9.56 13.51
N ILE A 311 35.44 8.72 14.07
CA ILE A 311 34.01 9.06 14.19
C ILE A 311 33.84 10.27 15.12
N LEU A 312 34.58 10.34 16.22
CA LEU A 312 34.54 11.49 17.14
C LEU A 312 35.05 12.77 16.49
N THR A 313 36.07 12.71 15.64
CA THR A 313 36.53 13.89 14.89
C THR A 313 35.49 14.37 13.88
N MET A 314 34.80 13.46 13.20
CA MET A 314 33.67 13.80 12.30
C MET A 314 32.47 14.41 13.02
N VAL A 315 32.32 14.19 14.33
CA VAL A 315 31.26 14.82 15.14
C VAL A 315 31.62 16.25 15.57
N ILE A 316 32.92 16.58 15.62
CA ILE A 316 33.42 17.89 16.07
C ILE A 316 33.55 18.89 14.91
N GLU A 317 33.80 18.40 13.69
CA GLU A 317 33.71 19.20 12.45
C GLU A 317 32.25 19.55 12.08
#